data_AF-A0A7M5V9U8-F1
#
_entry.id   AF-A0A7M5V9U8-F1
#
_cell.length_a   1.000
_cell.length_b   1.000
_cell.length_c   1.000
_cell.angle_alpha   90.00
_cell.angle_beta   90.00
_cell.angle_gamma   90.00
#
_symmetry.space_group_name_H-M   'P 1'
#
loop_
_entity.id
_entity.type
_entity.pdbx_description
1 polymer ?
#
loop_
_entity_poly.entity_id
_entity_poly.type
_entity_poly.pdbx_seq_one_letter_code
_entity_poly.pdbx_strand_id
1 'polypeptide(L)'
;MEELFFVTENSGKVDFEIELTEDDQQTLCGNVDATVSTIPPITFVDDRDVDLLDVPAIKFCPDPDANKVIKDVFICRWCKETFSTNTTRNNHTGKCFQNPARRTKQGHKIVLNRQELVPLQAEAGNHFSIALDLAINDKILNLRHEEVLTPGNYAVKSAKIIQEKSESVSKEISDFAAHIQDLLIPCVNTDYCSEARQIGCTKFSQVSVSKSGRSKFRAIFDKLQLNEGFDILYTFMVTKTLSLILKWKNDKLIEISEVDHTKLSLSPEEEKVLRYVSGFIPYSLKKRFSRVKESNLKRAALQVVNAWCLDGDNEDTSDFYEYTLSWTNRINRGGLMIVKEPFYVFIKRIEIAVREVLNVALIENYRGEDLRDLILEKLMKSTFIEGTWASLSRMILNEKLRAMLKEIILKKWVNLRIRSFVTAWIQAAKLKQTENKISKKAEVSLRKGLST
;
A
#
# COMPACT_ATOMS: atom_id res chain seq x y z
N MET A 1 46.68 -55.54 3.11
CA MET A 1 45.42 -54.85 3.47
C MET A 1 45.68 -53.34 3.46
N GLU A 2 46.18 -52.71 2.38
CA GLU A 2 45.70 -52.67 0.97
C GLU A 2 44.26 -52.14 0.91
N GLU A 3 43.89 -51.07 0.19
CA GLU A 3 44.49 -50.38 -0.95
C GLU A 3 43.96 -48.94 -1.08
N LEU A 4 44.77 -48.08 -1.70
CA LEU A 4 44.41 -46.79 -2.31
C LEU A 4 43.75 -47.05 -3.67
N PHE A 5 42.70 -46.29 -4.04
CA PHE A 5 42.42 -45.95 -5.45
C PHE A 5 41.82 -44.54 -5.58
N PHE A 6 42.24 -43.89 -6.66
CA PHE A 6 41.86 -42.57 -7.17
C PHE A 6 40.88 -42.71 -8.36
N VAL A 7 40.34 -41.56 -8.80
CA VAL A 7 39.65 -41.24 -10.10
C VAL A 7 38.21 -41.83 -10.23
N THR A 8 37.17 -41.18 -10.79
CA THR A 8 37.02 -40.13 -11.82
C THR A 8 35.74 -39.28 -11.62
N GLU A 9 35.81 -38.03 -12.09
CA GLU A 9 34.66 -37.21 -12.49
C GLU A 9 33.83 -37.95 -13.55
N ASN A 10 32.52 -37.99 -13.36
CA ASN A 10 31.57 -38.30 -14.44
C ASN A 10 30.52 -37.20 -14.51
N SER A 11 30.69 -36.36 -15.53
CA SER A 11 29.66 -35.47 -16.06
C SER A 11 28.51 -36.30 -16.64
N GLY A 12 27.52 -36.62 -15.82
CA GLY A 12 26.26 -37.21 -16.27
C GLY A 12 25.35 -36.14 -16.84
N LYS A 13 25.23 -36.07 -18.17
CA LYS A 13 24.04 -35.53 -18.82
C LYS A 13 22.85 -36.38 -18.36
N VAL A 14 21.89 -35.74 -17.70
CA VAL A 14 20.58 -36.34 -17.49
C VAL A 14 19.73 -35.95 -18.68
N ASP A 15 19.66 -36.84 -19.67
CA ASP A 15 18.68 -36.74 -20.74
C ASP A 15 17.32 -37.13 -20.14
N PHE A 16 16.40 -36.16 -20.04
CA PHE A 16 15.00 -36.43 -19.77
C PHE A 16 14.31 -36.72 -21.12
N GLU A 17 14.18 -38.01 -21.44
CA GLU A 17 13.18 -38.45 -22.41
C GLU A 17 11.79 -38.25 -21.79
N ILE A 18 11.05 -37.28 -22.34
CA ILE A 18 9.61 -37.18 -22.13
C ILE A 18 9.00 -38.05 -23.24
N GLU A 19 8.58 -39.26 -22.88
CA GLU A 19 7.66 -40.05 -23.71
C GLU A 19 6.35 -39.26 -23.85
N LEU A 20 6.15 -38.65 -25.02
CA LEU A 20 4.86 -38.15 -25.45
C LEU A 20 4.09 -39.34 -26.00
N THR A 21 2.96 -39.64 -25.38
CA THR A 21 2.00 -40.64 -25.86
C THR A 21 1.55 -40.31 -27.28
N GLU A 22 1.59 -41.33 -28.13
CA GLU A 22 1.13 -41.32 -29.52
C GLU A 22 -0.37 -41.01 -29.60
N ASP A 23 -0.73 -39.74 -29.77
CA ASP A 23 -2.00 -39.29 -30.33
C ASP A 23 -1.89 -37.77 -30.55
N ASP A 24 -1.20 -37.38 -31.64
CA ASP A 24 -1.37 -36.10 -32.39
C ASP A 24 -0.21 -35.88 -33.40
N GLN A 25 0.20 -36.91 -34.13
CA GLN A 25 1.04 -36.75 -35.32
C GLN A 25 0.23 -36.97 -36.58
N GLN A 26 -0.30 -35.89 -37.16
CA GLN A 26 -0.50 -35.82 -38.60
C GLN A 26 -0.39 -34.38 -39.13
N THR A 27 0.37 -34.27 -40.23
CA THR A 27 0.47 -33.15 -41.17
C THR A 27 1.25 -31.90 -40.77
N LEU A 28 2.55 -31.84 -41.14
CA LEU A 28 3.01 -31.17 -42.37
C LEU A 28 4.54 -31.03 -42.37
N CYS A 29 5.18 -31.78 -43.27
CA CYS A 29 6.54 -31.50 -43.72
C CYS A 29 6.54 -30.26 -44.61
N GLY A 30 7.36 -29.28 -44.27
CA GLY A 30 7.62 -28.10 -45.11
C GLY A 30 8.91 -27.42 -44.68
N ASN A 31 10.01 -27.76 -45.36
CA ASN A 31 11.28 -27.04 -45.25
C ASN A 31 11.10 -25.63 -45.82
N VAL A 32 11.28 -24.60 -44.99
CA VAL A 32 11.49 -23.22 -45.44
C VAL A 32 12.54 -22.57 -44.53
N ASP A 33 13.71 -22.29 -45.10
CA ASP A 33 14.74 -21.44 -44.52
C ASP A 33 14.26 -19.98 -44.48
N ALA A 34 13.52 -19.67 -43.40
CA ALA A 34 13.20 -18.36 -42.85
C ALA A 34 14.24 -17.80 -41.87
N THR A 35 15.08 -16.81 -42.21
CA THR A 35 15.85 -16.07 -41.20
C THR A 35 14.90 -15.30 -40.27
N VAL A 36 14.65 -15.89 -39.10
CA VAL A 36 13.82 -15.34 -38.01
C VAL A 36 14.52 -14.13 -37.40
N SER A 37 13.87 -12.97 -37.36
CA SER A 37 14.27 -11.89 -36.45
C SER A 37 14.09 -12.41 -35.02
N THR A 38 15.20 -12.70 -34.36
CA THR A 38 15.24 -13.32 -33.04
C THR A 38 14.59 -12.41 -31.99
N ILE A 39 13.45 -12.86 -31.46
CA ILE A 39 12.95 -12.37 -30.17
C ILE A 39 14.07 -12.66 -29.15
N PRO A 40 14.60 -11.66 -28.43
CA PRO A 40 15.64 -11.93 -27.45
C PRO A 40 15.11 -12.93 -26.41
N PRO A 41 15.87 -14.00 -26.09
CA PRO A 41 15.45 -14.99 -25.12
C PRO A 41 15.27 -14.32 -23.76
N ILE A 42 14.05 -14.34 -23.23
CA ILE A 42 13.78 -13.97 -21.84
C ILE A 42 14.24 -15.14 -20.97
N THR A 43 15.34 -14.96 -20.25
CA THR A 43 15.85 -15.95 -19.31
C THR A 43 14.99 -15.97 -18.05
N PHE A 44 14.36 -17.11 -17.75
CA PHE A 44 13.67 -17.34 -16.49
C PHE A 44 14.54 -18.20 -15.59
N VAL A 45 14.77 -17.73 -14.37
CA VAL A 45 15.27 -18.58 -13.29
C VAL A 45 14.07 -19.36 -12.74
N ASP A 46 14.12 -20.69 -12.83
CA ASP A 46 13.08 -21.57 -12.29
C ASP A 46 13.14 -21.53 -10.74
N ASP A 47 12.06 -21.08 -10.08
CA ASP A 47 11.97 -20.95 -8.61
C ASP A 47 11.89 -22.32 -7.90
N ARG A 48 12.11 -23.44 -8.61
CA ARG A 48 12.19 -24.78 -8.00
C ARG A 48 13.41 -24.94 -7.09
N ASP A 49 14.41 -24.06 -7.23
CA ASP A 49 15.64 -24.07 -6.44
C ASP A 49 15.90 -22.75 -5.68
N VAL A 50 14.85 -22.02 -5.27
CA VAL A 50 15.05 -21.10 -4.14
C VAL A 50 15.12 -21.97 -2.90
N ASP A 51 16.33 -22.44 -2.63
CA ASP A 51 16.75 -23.04 -1.38
C ASP A 51 16.09 -22.28 -0.22
N LEU A 52 15.81 -23.01 0.85
CA LEU A 52 15.64 -22.42 2.16
C LEU A 52 16.82 -21.46 2.34
N LEU A 53 16.63 -20.17 2.02
CA LEU A 53 17.54 -19.14 2.48
C LEU A 53 17.65 -19.42 3.96
N ASP A 54 18.84 -19.80 4.39
CA ASP A 54 19.19 -20.01 5.78
C ASP A 54 18.77 -18.75 6.50
N VAL A 55 17.53 -18.76 7.01
CA VAL A 55 17.13 -17.83 8.04
C VAL A 55 18.04 -18.29 9.16
N PRO A 56 19.09 -17.52 9.51
CA PRO A 56 20.10 -17.99 10.44
C PRO A 56 19.35 -18.48 11.66
N ALA A 57 19.56 -19.76 12.00
CA ALA A 57 18.88 -20.41 13.10
C ALA A 57 19.01 -19.49 14.30
N ILE A 58 17.92 -18.83 14.68
CA ILE A 58 17.89 -18.02 15.89
C ILE A 58 17.95 -19.07 16.99
N LYS A 59 19.17 -19.32 17.50
CA LYS A 59 19.38 -20.10 18.71
C LYS A 59 18.64 -19.38 19.83
N PHE A 60 17.40 -19.79 20.09
CA PHE A 60 16.82 -19.65 21.40
C PHE A 60 17.50 -20.71 22.26
N CYS A 61 18.51 -20.30 23.04
CA CYS A 61 18.93 -21.08 24.19
C CYS A 61 17.77 -21.00 25.20
N PRO A 62 17.12 -22.13 25.57
CA PRO A 62 16.34 -22.16 26.79
C PRO A 62 17.35 -22.10 27.94
N ASP A 63 17.50 -20.93 28.54
CA ASP A 63 18.25 -20.79 29.80
C ASP A 63 17.35 -21.32 30.93
N PRO A 64 17.71 -22.40 31.64
CA PRO A 64 16.91 -22.94 32.74
C PRO A 64 16.96 -22.06 33.99
N ASP A 65 17.76 -20.99 34.03
CA ASP A 65 17.88 -20.08 35.16
C ASP A 65 17.31 -18.68 34.84
N ALA A 66 16.00 -18.60 34.70
CA ALA A 66 15.25 -17.35 34.48
C ALA A 66 15.14 -16.45 35.72
N ASN A 67 16.26 -16.23 36.43
CA ASN A 67 16.38 -15.24 37.50
C ASN A 67 17.70 -14.44 37.40
N LYS A 68 18.09 -14.07 36.17
CA LYS A 68 19.13 -13.06 35.94
C LYS A 68 18.56 -11.83 35.25
N VAL A 69 18.72 -10.71 35.97
CA VAL A 69 18.54 -9.30 35.59
C VAL A 69 18.62 -9.09 34.07
N ILE A 70 17.53 -8.59 33.50
CA ILE A 70 17.47 -8.07 32.12
C ILE A 70 18.61 -7.07 31.97
N LYS A 71 19.64 -7.42 31.20
CA LYS A 71 20.69 -6.48 30.82
C LYS A 71 20.10 -5.52 29.81
N ASP A 72 19.80 -4.30 30.25
CA ASP A 72 19.36 -3.22 29.37
C ASP A 72 20.33 -3.08 28.19
N VAL A 73 19.80 -3.26 26.98
CA VAL A 73 20.54 -3.05 25.74
C VAL A 73 20.40 -1.59 25.34
N PHE A 74 21.53 -0.88 25.30
CA PHE A 74 21.59 0.53 24.92
C PHE A 74 22.16 0.67 23.52
N ILE A 75 21.53 1.50 22.68
CA ILE A 75 22.04 1.84 21.34
C ILE A 75 22.66 3.24 21.41
N CYS A 76 23.93 3.38 21.04
CA CYS A 76 24.57 4.69 20.96
C CYS A 76 23.92 5.52 19.84
N ARG A 77 23.40 6.70 20.19
CA ARG A 77 22.70 7.58 19.23
C ARG A 77 23.60 8.05 18.08
N TRP A 78 24.93 8.11 18.29
CA TRP A 78 25.88 8.66 17.32
C TRP A 78 26.48 7.62 16.36
N CYS A 79 26.84 6.43 16.82
CA CYS A 79 27.45 5.40 15.97
C CYS A 79 26.54 4.18 15.70
N LYS A 80 25.41 4.07 16.39
CA LYS A 80 24.44 2.96 16.30
C LYS A 80 24.92 1.59 16.83
N GLU A 81 26.07 1.52 17.51
CA GLU A 81 26.51 0.29 18.18
C GLU A 81 25.65 -0.02 19.42
N THR A 82 25.46 -1.32 19.70
CA THR A 82 24.69 -1.87 20.83
C THR A 82 25.60 -2.26 22.00
N PHE A 83 25.19 -1.93 23.22
CA PHE A 83 25.93 -2.21 24.46
C PHE A 83 25.03 -2.89 25.49
N SER A 84 25.59 -3.82 26.25
CA SER A 84 24.83 -4.67 27.20
C SER A 84 24.98 -4.25 28.67
N THR A 85 25.73 -3.19 28.98
CA THR A 85 25.92 -2.69 30.36
C THR A 85 26.17 -1.17 30.42
N ASN A 86 25.79 -0.51 31.52
CA ASN A 86 26.01 0.93 31.70
C ASN A 86 27.51 1.33 31.67
N THR A 87 28.41 0.47 32.13
CA THR A 87 29.86 0.73 32.11
C THR A 87 30.41 0.76 30.67
N THR A 88 29.92 -0.14 29.80
CA THR A 88 30.28 -0.12 28.37
C THR A 88 29.68 1.08 27.65
N ARG A 89 28.46 1.50 28.01
CA ARG A 89 27.84 2.73 27.52
C ARG A 89 28.69 3.97 27.86
N ASN A 90 29.13 4.15 29.10
CA ASN A 90 29.89 5.33 29.52
C ASN A 90 31.28 5.41 28.86
N ASN A 91 31.96 4.27 28.73
CA ASN A 91 33.25 4.21 28.02
C ASN A 91 33.09 4.49 26.52
N HIS A 92 32.00 4.01 25.92
CA HIS A 92 31.71 4.27 24.53
C HIS A 92 31.28 5.72 24.28
N THR A 93 30.38 6.29 25.10
CA THR A 93 29.96 7.69 24.96
C THR A 93 31.13 8.64 25.14
N GLY A 94 32.08 8.36 26.04
CA GLY A 94 33.32 9.12 26.17
C GLY A 94 34.15 9.15 24.88
N LYS A 95 34.35 7.99 24.23
CA LYS A 95 35.07 7.91 22.95
C LYS A 95 34.29 8.52 21.77
N CYS A 96 32.97 8.34 21.73
CA CYS A 96 32.11 8.95 20.70
C CYS A 96 32.05 10.48 20.81
N PHE A 97 32.12 11.04 22.03
CA PHE A 97 32.12 12.50 22.25
C PHE A 97 33.44 13.17 21.85
N GLN A 98 34.56 12.45 21.92
CA GLN A 98 35.90 12.97 21.65
C GLN A 98 36.29 12.99 20.16
N ASN A 99 35.41 12.54 19.25
CA ASN A 99 35.70 12.57 17.81
C ASN A 99 34.97 13.75 17.11
N PRO A 100 35.60 14.94 17.00
CA PRO A 100 34.97 16.12 16.40
C PRO A 100 34.61 15.94 14.92
N ALA A 101 35.19 14.95 14.23
CA ALA A 101 34.93 14.69 12.81
C ALA A 101 33.52 14.14 12.50
N ARG A 102 32.74 13.71 13.51
CA ARG A 102 31.36 13.21 13.33
C ARG A 102 30.27 14.20 13.77
N ARG A 103 30.62 15.47 14.00
CA ARG A 103 29.68 16.54 14.38
C ARG A 103 28.94 17.19 13.20
N THR A 104 28.72 16.49 12.09
CA THR A 104 27.66 16.91 11.17
C THR A 104 26.32 16.56 11.78
N LYS A 105 25.74 17.53 12.52
CA LYS A 105 24.33 17.53 12.89
C LYS A 105 23.49 17.51 11.60
N GLN A 106 23.27 16.34 11.01
CA GLN A 106 22.04 16.10 10.28
C GLN A 106 20.94 15.85 11.32
N GLY A 107 20.54 16.93 12.00
CA GLY A 107 19.13 17.04 12.28
C GLY A 107 18.50 17.17 10.90
N HIS A 108 17.70 16.19 10.48
CA HIS A 108 16.76 16.44 9.41
C HIS A 108 15.84 17.56 9.89
N LYS A 109 16.28 18.80 9.67
CA LYS A 109 15.41 19.96 9.67
C LYS A 109 14.45 19.61 8.54
N ILE A 110 13.22 19.26 8.89
CA ILE A 110 12.12 19.21 7.93
C ILE A 110 12.04 20.64 7.42
N VAL A 111 12.76 20.92 6.33
CA VAL A 111 12.69 22.18 5.62
C VAL A 111 11.35 22.09 4.92
N LEU A 112 10.34 22.66 5.57
CA LEU A 112 9.02 22.85 4.99
C LEU A 112 9.21 23.46 3.61
N ASN A 113 8.72 22.79 2.57
CA ASN A 113 8.72 23.37 1.25
C ASN A 113 7.72 24.54 1.27
N ARG A 114 8.25 25.76 1.43
CA ARG A 114 7.44 26.99 1.57
C ARG A 114 6.45 27.19 0.42
N GLN A 115 6.70 26.58 -0.73
CA GLN A 115 5.88 26.66 -1.93
C GLN A 115 4.54 25.90 -1.81
N GLU A 116 4.46 24.84 -0.99
CA GLU A 116 3.20 24.08 -0.78
C GLU A 116 2.29 24.70 0.29
N LEU A 117 2.83 25.59 1.12
CA LEU A 117 2.10 26.26 2.21
C LEU A 117 1.23 27.42 1.72
N VAL A 118 1.62 28.08 0.63
CA VAL A 118 0.93 29.27 0.09
C VAL A 118 -0.47 28.95 -0.46
N PRO A 119 -0.68 27.87 -1.24
CA PRO A 119 -2.02 27.50 -1.70
C PRO A 119 -2.95 27.10 -0.55
N LEU A 120 -2.42 26.41 0.47
CA LEU A 120 -3.22 25.96 1.61
C LEU A 120 -3.77 27.16 2.40
N GLN A 121 -2.96 28.20 2.62
CA GLN A 121 -3.38 29.43 3.30
C GLN A 121 -4.44 30.21 2.52
N ALA A 122 -4.36 30.23 1.18
CA ALA A 122 -5.39 30.85 0.35
C ALA A 122 -6.75 30.13 0.45
N GLU A 123 -6.75 28.82 0.71
CA GLU A 123 -7.95 28.00 0.83
C GLU A 123 -8.54 27.95 2.26
N ALA A 124 -7.90 28.59 3.24
CA ALA A 124 -8.34 28.56 4.64
C ALA A 124 -9.76 29.07 4.83
N GLY A 125 -10.07 30.21 4.19
CA GLY A 125 -11.41 30.80 4.22
C GLY A 125 -12.46 29.88 3.59
N ASN A 126 -12.10 29.21 2.48
CA ASN A 126 -13.00 28.28 1.80
C ASN A 126 -13.34 27.06 2.69
N HIS A 127 -12.34 26.47 3.33
CA HIS A 127 -12.56 25.36 4.27
C HIS A 127 -13.44 25.75 5.46
N PHE A 128 -13.32 27.00 5.94
CA PHE A 128 -14.19 27.51 6.99
C PHE A 128 -15.64 27.65 6.51
N SER A 129 -15.87 28.23 5.33
CA SER A 129 -17.21 28.34 4.74
C SER A 129 -17.86 26.98 4.51
N ILE A 130 -17.13 26.01 3.93
CA ILE A 130 -17.63 24.64 3.73
C ILE A 130 -17.97 23.99 5.09
N ALA A 131 -17.13 24.19 6.11
CA ALA A 131 -17.41 23.64 7.45
C ALA A 131 -18.67 24.27 8.09
N LEU A 132 -18.94 25.56 7.87
CA LEU A 132 -20.17 26.21 8.29
C LEU A 132 -21.39 25.63 7.57
N ASP A 133 -21.32 25.45 6.25
CA ASP A 133 -22.38 24.82 5.47
C ASP A 133 -22.69 23.41 5.97
N LEU A 134 -21.65 22.63 6.26
CA LEU A 134 -21.80 21.31 6.86
C LEU A 134 -22.45 21.38 8.25
N ALA A 135 -22.12 22.38 9.07
CA ALA A 135 -22.72 22.55 10.39
C ALA A 135 -24.21 22.88 10.30
N ILE A 136 -24.60 23.73 9.36
CA ILE A 136 -25.99 24.14 9.13
C ILE A 136 -26.86 22.94 8.69
N ASN A 137 -26.27 22.05 7.90
CA ASN A 137 -26.95 20.87 7.33
C ASN A 137 -26.74 19.58 8.13
N ASP A 138 -26.03 19.63 9.27
CA ASP A 138 -25.72 18.44 10.06
C ASP A 138 -26.95 17.94 10.82
N LYS A 139 -27.31 16.66 10.59
CA LYS A 139 -28.49 16.03 11.19
C LYS A 139 -28.39 15.88 12.72
N ILE A 140 -27.17 15.78 13.26
CA ILE A 140 -26.94 15.59 14.70
C ILE A 140 -27.00 16.95 15.41
N LEU A 141 -26.48 18.01 14.79
CA LEU A 141 -26.68 19.37 15.32
C LEU A 141 -28.13 19.83 15.18
N ASN A 142 -28.83 19.36 14.13
CA ASN A 142 -30.21 19.70 13.86
C ASN A 142 -31.20 18.58 14.25
N LEU A 143 -31.05 18.03 15.45
CA LEU A 143 -32.05 17.10 16.00
C LEU A 143 -33.39 17.82 16.10
N ARG A 144 -34.40 17.27 15.40
CA ARG A 144 -35.76 17.83 15.36
C ARG A 144 -36.51 17.42 16.61
N HIS A 145 -36.38 18.23 17.67
CA HIS A 145 -37.39 18.30 18.72
C HIS A 145 -38.02 19.67 18.61
N GLU A 146 -39.19 19.73 17.97
CA GLU A 146 -39.86 20.97 17.52
C GLU A 146 -40.18 21.96 18.66
N GLU A 147 -40.05 21.54 19.91
CA GLU A 147 -40.41 22.34 21.09
C GLU A 147 -39.22 22.67 22.01
N VAL A 148 -38.06 22.01 21.85
CA VAL A 148 -36.92 22.19 22.76
C VAL A 148 -35.66 22.57 21.98
N LEU A 149 -35.22 23.81 22.15
CA LEU A 149 -33.94 24.27 21.62
C LEU A 149 -32.81 23.52 22.31
N THR A 150 -32.22 22.55 21.61
CA THR A 150 -31.03 21.86 22.09
C THR A 150 -29.78 22.72 21.88
N PRO A 151 -28.70 22.48 22.64
CA PRO A 151 -27.39 23.07 22.37
C PRO A 151 -26.92 22.94 20.91
N GLY A 152 -27.29 21.85 20.23
CA GLY A 152 -27.04 21.66 18.80
C GLY A 152 -27.80 22.66 17.92
N ASN A 153 -29.09 22.88 18.20
CA ASN A 153 -29.89 23.85 17.45
C ASN A 153 -29.35 25.28 17.61
N TYR A 154 -28.84 25.64 18.79
CA TYR A 154 -28.16 26.92 19.01
C TYR A 154 -26.85 27.04 18.21
N ALA A 155 -26.09 25.95 18.08
CA ALA A 155 -24.90 25.90 17.22
C ALA A 155 -25.28 26.10 15.74
N VAL A 156 -26.33 25.45 15.25
CA VAL A 156 -26.86 25.64 13.88
C VAL A 156 -27.30 27.08 13.65
N LYS A 157 -28.07 27.65 14.59
CA LYS A 157 -28.51 29.04 14.52
C LYS A 157 -27.33 30.01 14.46
N SER A 158 -26.32 29.80 15.31
CA SER A 158 -25.09 30.59 15.30
C SER A 158 -24.31 30.43 13.99
N ALA A 159 -24.22 29.22 13.44
CA ALA A 159 -23.58 28.96 12.16
C ALA A 159 -24.25 29.73 11.01
N LYS A 160 -25.59 29.74 10.95
CA LYS A 160 -26.36 30.54 9.97
C LYS A 160 -26.06 32.03 10.08
N ILE A 161 -26.08 32.57 11.30
CA ILE A 161 -25.81 34.01 11.53
C ILE A 161 -24.37 34.36 11.13
N ILE A 162 -23.39 33.49 11.45
CA ILE A 162 -21.99 33.70 11.04
C ILE A 162 -21.88 33.69 9.51
N GLN A 163 -22.57 32.76 8.84
CA GLN A 163 -22.57 32.69 7.37
C GLN A 163 -23.18 33.94 6.73
N GLU A 164 -24.38 34.34 7.17
CA GLU A 164 -25.10 35.53 6.69
C GLU A 164 -24.31 36.82 6.91
N LYS A 165 -23.57 36.91 8.02
CA LYS A 165 -22.80 38.10 8.40
C LYS A 165 -21.29 37.94 8.16
N SER A 166 -20.88 36.98 7.34
CA SER A 166 -19.48 36.61 7.15
C SER A 166 -18.59 37.78 6.71
N GLU A 167 -19.10 38.69 5.88
CA GLU A 167 -18.36 39.90 5.45
C GLU A 167 -17.98 40.79 6.64
N SER A 168 -18.89 40.96 7.60
CA SER A 168 -18.69 41.80 8.80
C SER A 168 -17.64 41.25 9.77
N VAL A 169 -17.37 39.95 9.71
CA VAL A 169 -16.40 39.24 10.56
C VAL A 169 -15.27 38.57 9.75
N SER A 170 -15.05 39.03 8.52
CA SER A 170 -14.11 38.43 7.56
C SER A 170 -12.67 38.34 8.11
N LYS A 171 -12.22 39.38 8.84
CA LYS A 171 -10.92 39.39 9.50
C LYS A 171 -10.83 38.32 10.58
N GLU A 172 -11.81 38.23 11.46
CA GLU A 172 -11.82 37.25 12.56
C GLU A 172 -11.92 35.81 12.03
N ILE A 173 -12.69 35.59 10.97
CA ILE A 173 -12.75 34.31 10.24
C ILE A 173 -11.36 33.95 9.68
N SER A 174 -10.70 34.90 9.01
CA SER A 174 -9.36 34.69 8.45
C SER A 174 -8.33 34.37 9.54
N ASP A 175 -8.34 35.11 10.64
CA ASP A 175 -7.44 34.91 11.78
C ASP A 175 -7.63 33.54 12.45
N PHE A 176 -8.88 33.07 12.55
CA PHE A 176 -9.21 31.75 13.06
C PHE A 176 -8.79 30.64 12.08
N ALA A 177 -9.15 30.76 10.80
CA ALA A 177 -8.82 29.77 9.79
C ALA A 177 -7.31 29.59 9.63
N ALA A 178 -6.55 30.69 9.60
CA ALA A 178 -5.09 30.66 9.57
C ALA A 178 -4.51 29.95 10.81
N HIS A 179 -5.07 30.19 11.98
CA HIS A 179 -4.62 29.52 13.21
C HIS A 179 -4.84 28.02 13.19
N ILE A 180 -6.02 27.57 12.75
CA ILE A 180 -6.33 26.15 12.62
C ILE A 180 -5.38 25.50 11.62
N GLN A 181 -5.13 26.15 10.49
CA GLN A 181 -4.19 25.64 9.50
C GLN A 181 -2.76 25.56 10.03
N ASP A 182 -2.22 26.61 10.65
CA ASP A 182 -0.85 26.60 11.18
C ASP A 182 -0.62 25.46 12.18
N LEU A 183 -1.65 25.13 12.97
CA LEU A 183 -1.60 24.02 13.91
C LEU A 183 -1.76 22.64 13.25
N LEU A 184 -2.46 22.56 12.12
CA LEU A 184 -2.74 21.32 11.40
C LEU A 184 -1.76 21.02 10.26
N ILE A 185 -1.04 22.03 9.75
CA ILE A 185 0.02 21.91 8.74
C ILE A 185 1.05 20.83 9.13
N PRO A 186 1.54 20.76 10.38
CA PRO A 186 2.44 19.69 10.78
C PRO A 186 1.84 18.29 10.65
N CYS A 187 0.52 18.14 10.84
CA CYS A 187 -0.19 16.86 10.68
C CYS A 187 -0.28 16.45 9.21
N VAL A 188 -0.39 17.44 8.33
CA VAL A 188 -0.42 17.27 6.87
C VAL A 188 0.96 16.93 6.35
N ASN A 189 2.04 17.45 6.93
CA ASN A 189 3.39 17.27 6.35
C ASN A 189 4.14 16.03 6.85
N THR A 190 3.56 15.26 7.76
CA THR A 190 4.13 13.97 8.18
C THR A 190 3.67 12.85 7.24
N ASP A 191 4.62 12.05 6.74
CA ASP A 191 4.35 10.84 5.94
C ASP A 191 3.39 9.89 6.66
N TYR A 192 2.67 9.02 5.95
CA TYR A 192 1.62 8.12 6.52
C TYR A 192 2.17 7.01 7.44
N CYS A 193 3.03 7.31 8.41
CA CYS A 193 3.43 6.38 9.47
C CYS A 193 2.48 6.47 10.68
N SER A 194 2.54 5.48 11.57
CA SER A 194 1.76 5.46 12.82
C SER A 194 2.07 6.67 13.72
N GLU A 195 3.32 7.12 13.74
CA GLU A 195 3.78 8.28 14.52
C GLU A 195 3.16 9.58 13.99
N ALA A 196 3.07 9.74 12.67
CA ALA A 196 2.42 10.87 12.02
C ALA A 196 0.93 10.98 12.38
N ARG A 197 0.22 9.84 12.39
CA ARG A 197 -1.19 9.82 12.84
C ARG A 197 -1.31 10.19 14.31
N GLN A 198 -0.41 9.69 15.16
CA GLN A 198 -0.40 10.02 16.59
C GLN A 198 -0.09 11.51 16.82
N ILE A 199 0.87 12.07 16.09
CA ILE A 199 1.18 13.51 16.08
C ILE A 199 -0.05 14.28 15.60
N GLY A 200 -0.69 13.83 14.52
CA GLY A 200 -1.93 14.40 14.00
C GLY A 200 -3.06 14.45 15.02
N CYS A 201 -3.34 13.32 15.67
CA CYS A 201 -4.36 13.23 16.71
C CYS A 201 -4.01 14.07 17.95
N THR A 202 -2.73 14.09 18.35
CA THR A 202 -2.26 14.87 19.49
C THR A 202 -2.36 16.37 19.20
N LYS A 203 -1.97 16.80 18.00
CA LYS A 203 -2.07 18.19 17.55
C LYS A 203 -3.52 18.60 17.39
N PHE A 204 -4.36 17.76 16.81
CA PHE A 204 -5.81 17.99 16.75
C PHE A 204 -6.41 18.14 18.15
N SER A 205 -6.10 17.22 19.08
CA SER A 205 -6.54 17.33 20.46
C SER A 205 -6.08 18.65 21.09
N GLN A 206 -4.80 19.02 20.90
CA GLN A 206 -4.26 20.31 21.33
C GLN A 206 -5.01 21.50 20.73
N VAL A 207 -5.39 21.46 19.45
CA VAL A 207 -6.18 22.52 18.78
C VAL A 207 -7.57 22.63 19.39
N SER A 208 -8.26 21.50 19.55
CA SER A 208 -9.62 21.42 20.10
C SER A 208 -9.70 21.92 21.55
N VAL A 209 -8.59 21.86 22.30
CA VAL A 209 -8.50 22.43 23.65
C VAL A 209 -7.69 23.73 23.72
N SER A 210 -7.18 24.24 22.59
CA SER A 210 -6.29 25.40 22.61
C SER A 210 -7.04 26.65 23.05
N LYS A 211 -6.49 27.35 24.05
CA LYS A 211 -7.03 28.64 24.49
C LYS A 211 -7.00 29.68 23.37
N SER A 212 -5.94 29.65 22.57
CA SER A 212 -5.75 30.55 21.41
C SER A 212 -6.79 30.32 20.31
N GLY A 213 -7.07 29.08 19.93
CA GLY A 213 -8.09 28.79 18.91
C GLY A 213 -9.48 29.18 19.39
N ARG A 214 -9.79 28.83 20.65
CA ARG A 214 -11.06 29.22 21.28
C ARG A 214 -11.22 30.73 21.37
N SER A 215 -10.20 31.49 21.77
CA SER A 215 -10.29 32.95 21.87
C SER A 215 -10.49 33.62 20.51
N LYS A 216 -9.82 33.11 19.46
CA LYS A 216 -10.01 33.61 18.09
C LYS A 216 -11.42 33.33 17.57
N PHE A 217 -11.95 32.12 17.79
CA PHE A 217 -13.32 31.81 17.42
C PHE A 217 -14.34 32.60 18.26
N ARG A 218 -14.03 32.86 19.54
CA ARG A 218 -14.86 33.65 20.44
C ARG A 218 -14.98 35.11 19.97
N ALA A 219 -13.93 35.68 19.38
CA ALA A 219 -13.99 37.02 18.80
C ALA A 219 -15.08 37.15 17.72
N ILE A 220 -15.33 36.08 16.93
CA ILE A 220 -16.43 36.03 15.96
C ILE A 220 -17.79 36.11 16.69
N PHE A 221 -17.95 35.33 17.76
CA PHE A 221 -19.16 35.32 18.58
C PHE A 221 -19.42 36.67 19.24
N ASP A 222 -18.40 37.26 19.85
CA ASP A 222 -18.53 38.53 20.57
C ASP A 222 -18.88 39.67 19.61
N LYS A 223 -18.26 39.70 18.42
CA LYS A 223 -18.54 40.71 17.39
C LYS A 223 -19.96 40.59 16.80
N LEU A 224 -20.49 39.37 16.73
CA LEU A 224 -21.86 39.10 16.28
C LEU A 224 -22.89 39.06 17.41
N GLN A 225 -22.46 39.29 18.67
CA GLN A 225 -23.29 39.23 19.87
C GLN A 225 -24.01 37.88 20.04
N LEU A 226 -23.30 36.79 19.73
CA LEU A 226 -23.79 35.41 19.87
C LEU A 226 -23.48 34.87 21.27
N ASN A 227 -24.50 34.37 21.95
CA ASN A 227 -24.39 33.93 23.34
C ASN A 227 -24.44 32.39 23.53
N GLU A 228 -24.93 31.64 22.54
CA GLU A 228 -25.29 30.23 22.69
C GLU A 228 -24.61 29.35 21.64
N GLY A 229 -24.44 28.05 21.91
CA GLY A 229 -23.92 27.08 20.93
C GLY A 229 -22.42 27.17 20.63
N PHE A 230 -21.66 28.02 21.34
CA PHE A 230 -20.23 28.25 21.10
C PHE A 230 -19.38 26.98 21.11
N ASP A 231 -19.38 26.21 22.22
CA ASP A 231 -18.47 25.06 22.38
C ASP A 231 -18.74 23.94 21.36
N ILE A 232 -20.02 23.69 21.06
CA ILE A 232 -20.44 22.67 20.10
C ILE A 232 -20.05 23.09 18.69
N LEU A 233 -20.36 24.33 18.31
CA LEU A 233 -20.00 24.83 16.98
C LEU A 233 -18.48 24.87 16.82
N TYR A 234 -17.73 25.35 17.81
CA TYR A 234 -16.27 25.35 17.78
C TYR A 234 -15.70 23.94 17.54
N THR A 235 -16.14 22.96 18.33
CA THR A 235 -15.67 21.57 18.23
C THR A 235 -16.00 20.99 16.86
N PHE A 236 -17.21 21.25 16.34
CA PHE A 236 -17.64 20.82 15.02
C PHE A 236 -16.76 21.45 13.92
N MET A 237 -16.55 22.77 13.98
CA MET A 237 -15.75 23.52 13.01
C MET A 237 -14.31 22.98 12.95
N VAL A 238 -13.64 22.85 14.09
CA VAL A 238 -12.27 22.31 14.15
C VAL A 238 -12.20 20.89 13.58
N THR A 239 -13.18 20.04 13.89
CA THR A 239 -13.25 18.66 13.39
C THR A 239 -13.46 18.60 11.88
N LYS A 240 -14.40 19.36 11.35
CA LYS A 240 -14.70 19.38 9.90
C LYS A 240 -13.60 20.04 9.10
N THR A 241 -13.01 21.14 9.58
CA THR A 241 -11.86 21.77 8.94
C THR A 241 -10.67 20.80 8.87
N LEU A 242 -10.38 20.04 9.93
CA LEU A 242 -9.35 18.99 9.86
C LEU A 242 -9.70 17.93 8.79
N SER A 243 -10.94 17.43 8.80
CA SER A 243 -11.37 16.42 7.82
C SER A 243 -11.22 16.92 6.37
N LEU A 244 -11.59 18.17 6.11
CA LEU A 244 -11.45 18.81 4.80
C LEU A 244 -9.98 18.98 4.40
N ILE A 245 -9.11 19.42 5.31
CA ILE A 245 -7.67 19.54 5.05
C ILE A 245 -7.03 18.18 4.77
N LEU A 246 -7.40 17.14 5.53
CA LEU A 246 -6.93 15.77 5.29
C LEU A 246 -7.43 15.23 3.95
N LYS A 247 -8.69 15.52 3.59
CA LYS A 247 -9.24 15.15 2.29
C LYS A 247 -8.51 15.87 1.17
N TRP A 248 -8.33 17.18 1.24
CA TRP A 248 -7.55 17.97 0.28
C TRP A 248 -6.14 17.42 0.11
N LYS A 249 -5.47 17.04 1.20
CA LYS A 249 -4.14 16.42 1.12
C LYS A 249 -4.20 15.08 0.37
N ASN A 250 -5.17 14.23 0.71
CA ASN A 250 -5.35 12.95 0.03
C ASN A 250 -5.63 13.17 -1.47
N ASP A 251 -6.52 14.10 -1.79
CA ASP A 251 -6.92 14.43 -3.15
C ASP A 251 -5.73 15.01 -3.93
N LYS A 252 -4.93 15.90 -3.34
CA LYS A 252 -3.69 16.39 -3.96
C LYS A 252 -2.59 15.34 -4.10
N LEU A 253 -2.47 14.42 -3.15
CA LEU A 253 -1.56 13.29 -3.30
C LEU A 253 -2.02 12.34 -4.40
N ILE A 254 -3.33 12.23 -4.60
CA ILE A 254 -3.92 11.53 -5.73
C ILE A 254 -3.62 12.30 -7.03
N GLU A 255 -3.86 13.63 -7.10
CA GLU A 255 -3.57 14.47 -8.27
C GLU A 255 -2.07 14.51 -8.66
N ILE A 256 -1.16 14.60 -7.69
CA ILE A 256 0.29 14.50 -7.95
C ILE A 256 0.67 13.08 -8.42
N SER A 257 -0.15 12.08 -8.09
CA SER A 257 0.00 10.72 -8.60
C SER A 257 -0.78 10.47 -9.90
N GLU A 258 -1.58 11.43 -10.40
CA GLU A 258 -2.28 11.38 -11.69
C GLU A 258 -1.33 11.54 -12.88
N VAL A 259 -0.27 10.74 -12.89
CA VAL A 259 0.08 10.00 -14.10
C VAL A 259 -1.12 9.10 -14.42
N ASP A 260 -2.13 9.67 -15.08
CA ASP A 260 -3.20 8.98 -15.83
C ASP A 260 -3.87 7.79 -15.10
N HIS A 261 -4.23 7.95 -13.83
CA HIS A 261 -4.87 6.89 -13.04
C HIS A 261 -6.23 6.43 -13.61
N THR A 262 -6.89 7.23 -14.44
CA THR A 262 -8.10 6.83 -15.18
C THR A 262 -7.80 5.71 -16.18
N LYS A 263 -6.62 5.70 -16.82
CA LYS A 263 -6.18 4.59 -17.70
C LYS A 263 -5.83 3.31 -16.96
N LEU A 264 -5.54 3.38 -15.67
CA LEU A 264 -5.09 2.23 -14.86
C LEU A 264 -6.15 1.75 -13.87
N SER A 265 -7.39 2.26 -13.98
CA SER A 265 -8.51 1.77 -13.20
C SER A 265 -8.84 0.32 -13.59
N LEU A 266 -9.16 -0.49 -12.59
CA LEU A 266 -9.59 -1.88 -12.79
C LEU A 266 -11.06 -1.89 -13.14
N SER A 267 -11.46 -2.64 -14.16
CA SER A 267 -12.88 -2.87 -14.41
C SER A 267 -13.49 -3.73 -13.29
N PRO A 268 -14.82 -3.69 -13.07
CA PRO A 268 -15.47 -4.54 -12.07
C PRO A 268 -15.18 -6.04 -12.26
N GLU A 269 -15.00 -6.48 -13.51
CA GLU A 269 -14.62 -7.85 -13.87
C GLU A 269 -13.18 -8.16 -13.47
N GLU A 270 -12.27 -7.23 -13.70
CA GLU A 270 -10.88 -7.36 -13.26
C GLU A 270 -10.78 -7.38 -11.73
N GLU A 271 -11.58 -6.57 -11.04
CA GLU A 271 -11.64 -6.56 -9.57
C GLU A 271 -12.12 -7.89 -8.99
N LYS A 272 -13.14 -8.51 -9.60
CA LYS A 272 -13.61 -9.87 -9.26
C LYS A 272 -12.47 -10.88 -9.39
N VAL A 273 -11.80 -10.91 -10.53
CA VAL A 273 -10.66 -11.82 -10.81
C VAL A 273 -9.50 -11.54 -9.84
N LEU A 274 -9.19 -10.26 -9.61
CA LEU A 274 -8.13 -9.84 -8.71
C LEU A 274 -8.38 -10.35 -7.28
N ARG A 275 -9.61 -10.23 -6.76
CA ARG A 275 -9.94 -10.75 -5.42
C ARG A 275 -9.81 -12.25 -5.36
N TYR A 276 -10.26 -12.97 -6.39
CA TYR A 276 -10.07 -14.42 -6.46
C TYR A 276 -8.58 -14.82 -6.43
N VAL A 277 -7.75 -14.19 -7.26
CA VAL A 277 -6.30 -14.45 -7.28
C VAL A 277 -5.63 -14.05 -5.96
N SER A 278 -6.11 -12.99 -5.30
CA SER A 278 -5.56 -12.56 -4.02
C SER A 278 -5.65 -13.64 -2.93
N GLY A 279 -6.66 -14.52 -2.99
CA GLY A 279 -6.81 -15.69 -2.10
C GLY A 279 -5.73 -16.76 -2.25
N PHE A 280 -5.07 -16.83 -3.41
CA PHE A 280 -3.96 -17.76 -3.65
C PHE A 280 -2.72 -17.40 -2.81
N ILE A 281 -2.50 -16.12 -2.52
CA ILE A 281 -1.34 -15.65 -1.75
C ILE A 281 -1.37 -16.22 -0.32
N PRO A 282 -2.37 -15.93 0.53
CA PRO A 282 -2.43 -16.48 1.88
C PRO A 282 -2.50 -18.01 1.87
N TYR A 283 -3.21 -18.63 0.92
CA TYR A 283 -3.21 -20.09 0.76
C TYR A 283 -1.78 -20.64 0.60
N SER A 284 -1.01 -20.05 -0.31
CA SER A 284 0.36 -20.50 -0.57
C SER A 284 1.33 -20.21 0.57
N LEU A 285 1.14 -19.10 1.30
CA LEU A 285 1.91 -18.78 2.51
C LEU A 285 1.60 -19.78 3.63
N LYS A 286 0.32 -20.07 3.85
CA LYS A 286 -0.14 -21.08 4.82
C LYS A 286 0.50 -22.43 4.51
N LYS A 287 0.42 -22.89 3.25
CA LYS A 287 1.07 -24.13 2.80
C LYS A 287 2.59 -24.12 3.01
N ARG A 288 3.26 -22.99 2.74
CA ARG A 288 4.70 -22.82 2.96
C ARG A 288 5.06 -22.95 4.44
N PHE A 289 4.38 -22.20 5.32
CA PHE A 289 4.68 -22.20 6.76
C PHE A 289 4.26 -23.50 7.46
N SER A 290 3.23 -24.20 6.98
CA SER A 290 2.84 -25.51 7.51
C SER A 290 3.93 -26.58 7.37
N ARG A 291 4.80 -26.47 6.36
CA ARG A 291 5.94 -27.39 6.13
C ARG A 291 7.14 -27.12 7.03
N VAL A 292 7.22 -25.93 7.63
CA VAL A 292 8.33 -25.57 8.52
C VAL A 292 8.19 -26.34 9.83
N LYS A 293 9.33 -26.78 10.40
CA LYS A 293 9.36 -27.39 11.74
C LYS A 293 8.73 -26.45 12.77
N GLU A 294 8.13 -27.05 13.80
CA GLU A 294 7.38 -26.30 14.80
C GLU A 294 8.25 -25.23 15.46
N SER A 295 7.83 -23.97 15.36
CA SER A 295 8.58 -22.81 15.85
C SER A 295 7.63 -21.66 16.19
N ASN A 296 8.05 -20.78 17.09
CA ASN A 296 7.28 -19.58 17.43
C ASN A 296 7.03 -18.70 16.20
N LEU A 297 8.00 -18.65 15.27
CA LEU A 297 7.89 -17.92 14.01
C LEU A 297 6.78 -18.50 13.13
N LYS A 298 6.72 -19.83 12.98
CA LYS A 298 5.67 -20.52 12.23
C LYS A 298 4.29 -20.19 12.79
N ARG A 299 4.09 -20.32 14.11
CA ARG A 299 2.81 -20.01 14.76
C ARG A 299 2.40 -18.55 14.54
N ALA A 300 3.31 -17.61 14.74
CA ALA A 300 3.06 -16.19 14.50
C ALA A 300 2.71 -15.89 13.03
N ALA A 301 3.45 -16.47 12.07
CA ALA A 301 3.18 -16.29 10.65
C ALA A 301 1.80 -16.85 10.24
N LEU A 302 1.46 -18.05 10.72
CA LEU A 302 0.16 -18.67 10.44
C LEU A 302 -1.01 -17.88 11.06
N GLN A 303 -0.84 -17.35 12.27
CA GLN A 303 -1.83 -16.51 12.91
C GLN A 303 -2.12 -15.24 12.08
N VAL A 304 -1.06 -14.58 11.60
CA VAL A 304 -1.18 -13.40 10.74
C VAL A 304 -1.85 -13.74 9.41
N VAL A 305 -1.44 -14.84 8.76
CA VAL A 305 -2.01 -15.25 7.47
C VAL A 305 -3.49 -15.60 7.60
N ASN A 306 -3.90 -16.29 8.67
CA ASN A 306 -5.31 -16.58 8.92
C ASN A 306 -6.11 -15.30 9.19
N ALA A 307 -5.53 -14.31 9.88
CA ALA A 307 -6.20 -13.03 10.14
C ALA A 307 -6.50 -12.20 8.88
N TRP A 308 -5.86 -12.49 7.75
CA TRP A 308 -6.18 -11.86 6.45
C TRP A 308 -7.36 -12.52 5.73
N CYS A 309 -7.85 -13.63 6.25
CA CYS A 309 -8.90 -14.43 5.63
C CYS A 309 -10.19 -14.40 6.46
N LEU A 310 -11.31 -14.67 5.79
CA LEU A 310 -12.59 -14.91 6.45
C LEU A 310 -12.61 -16.33 7.03
N ASP A 311 -13.14 -16.48 8.23
CA ASP A 311 -13.35 -17.77 8.88
C ASP A 311 -14.76 -18.28 8.54
N GLY A 312 -14.89 -19.00 7.42
CA GLY A 312 -16.15 -19.63 6.99
C GLY A 312 -17.12 -18.71 6.23
N ASP A 313 -18.34 -19.23 6.01
CA ASP A 313 -19.33 -18.66 5.08
C ASP A 313 -20.18 -17.50 5.65
N ASN A 314 -19.99 -17.10 6.91
CA ASN A 314 -21.00 -16.33 7.67
C ASN A 314 -20.51 -15.01 8.32
N GLU A 315 -19.51 -14.32 7.77
CA GLU A 315 -19.28 -12.92 8.17
C GLU A 315 -20.07 -11.99 7.24
N ASP A 316 -21.26 -11.55 7.68
CA ASP A 316 -22.03 -10.45 7.08
C ASP A 316 -21.21 -9.15 7.20
N THR A 317 -20.32 -8.92 6.24
CA THR A 317 -19.57 -7.68 6.12
C THR A 317 -20.21 -6.85 5.01
N SER A 318 -20.96 -5.81 5.40
CA SER A 318 -21.42 -4.73 4.51
C SER A 318 -20.19 -3.91 4.06
N ASP A 319 -19.40 -4.51 3.17
CA ASP A 319 -18.14 -3.97 2.67
C ASP A 319 -18.34 -3.32 1.31
N PHE A 320 -17.57 -2.28 1.00
CA PHE A 320 -17.64 -1.55 -0.27
C PHE A 320 -17.40 -2.48 -1.47
N TYR A 321 -16.59 -3.53 -1.29
CA TYR A 321 -16.30 -4.54 -2.32
C TYR A 321 -17.13 -5.83 -2.20
N GLU A 322 -18.32 -5.80 -1.62
CA GLU A 322 -19.20 -6.97 -1.45
C GLU A 322 -19.44 -7.73 -2.78
N TYR A 323 -19.60 -7.02 -3.89
CA TYR A 323 -19.83 -7.63 -5.21
C TYR A 323 -18.68 -8.55 -5.67
N THR A 324 -17.42 -8.24 -5.30
CA THR A 324 -16.25 -9.08 -5.60
C THR A 324 -16.22 -10.33 -4.72
N LEU A 325 -16.65 -10.19 -3.46
CA LEU A 325 -16.71 -11.27 -2.48
C LEU A 325 -17.78 -12.30 -2.88
N SER A 326 -19.00 -11.82 -3.17
CA SER A 326 -20.11 -12.64 -3.65
C SER A 326 -19.74 -13.46 -4.89
N TRP A 327 -19.09 -12.81 -5.87
CA TRP A 327 -18.60 -13.51 -7.05
C TRP A 327 -17.54 -14.57 -6.72
N THR A 328 -16.57 -14.22 -5.87
CA THR A 328 -15.50 -15.14 -5.45
C THR A 328 -16.06 -16.38 -4.76
N ASN A 329 -17.02 -16.21 -3.85
CA ASN A 329 -17.69 -17.31 -3.16
C ASN A 329 -18.43 -18.23 -4.14
N ARG A 330 -19.10 -17.68 -5.15
CA ARG A 330 -19.81 -18.45 -6.17
C ARG A 330 -18.88 -19.36 -7.00
N ILE A 331 -17.66 -18.90 -7.29
CA ILE A 331 -16.73 -19.65 -8.15
C ILE A 331 -15.71 -20.48 -7.35
N ASN A 332 -15.54 -20.21 -6.05
CA ASN A 332 -14.59 -20.93 -5.22
C ASN A 332 -15.07 -22.37 -4.99
N ARG A 333 -14.21 -23.35 -5.30
CA ARG A 333 -14.47 -24.79 -5.11
C ARG A 333 -13.70 -25.37 -3.91
N GLY A 334 -13.41 -24.53 -2.90
CA GLY A 334 -12.67 -24.92 -1.71
C GLY A 334 -11.14 -24.92 -1.84
N GLY A 335 -10.61 -24.52 -3.00
CA GLY A 335 -9.16 -24.49 -3.27
C GLY A 335 -8.47 -23.17 -2.89
N LEU A 336 -9.23 -22.12 -2.59
CA LEU A 336 -8.73 -20.78 -2.29
C LEU A 336 -9.27 -20.28 -0.96
N MET A 337 -8.45 -19.47 -0.28
CA MET A 337 -8.87 -18.75 0.92
C MET A 337 -9.60 -17.47 0.51
N ILE A 338 -10.75 -17.21 1.13
CA ILE A 338 -11.48 -15.96 0.94
C ILE A 338 -10.81 -14.87 1.79
N VAL A 339 -10.42 -13.76 1.17
CA VAL A 339 -9.68 -12.68 1.85
C VAL A 339 -10.59 -11.57 2.37
N LYS A 340 -10.20 -11.00 3.50
CA LYS A 340 -10.80 -9.79 4.07
C LYS A 340 -10.47 -8.56 3.24
N GLU A 341 -11.33 -7.55 3.30
CA GLU A 341 -11.21 -6.33 2.50
C GLU A 341 -9.85 -5.60 2.64
N PRO A 342 -9.25 -5.46 3.84
CA PRO A 342 -7.95 -4.80 3.96
C PRO A 342 -6.83 -5.49 3.18
N PHE A 343 -6.83 -6.84 3.13
CA PHE A 343 -5.84 -7.58 2.36
C PHE A 343 -6.09 -7.44 0.86
N TYR A 344 -7.36 -7.52 0.43
CA TYR A 344 -7.73 -7.27 -0.97
C TYR A 344 -7.29 -5.87 -1.44
N VAL A 345 -7.54 -4.83 -0.65
CA VAL A 345 -7.13 -3.45 -0.96
C VAL A 345 -5.62 -3.34 -1.11
N PHE A 346 -4.84 -4.02 -0.26
CA PHE A 346 -3.38 -4.07 -0.39
C PHE A 346 -2.95 -4.69 -1.72
N ILE A 347 -3.52 -5.84 -2.11
CA ILE A 347 -3.22 -6.48 -3.40
C ILE A 347 -3.65 -5.60 -4.59
N LYS A 348 -4.80 -4.93 -4.49
CA LYS A 348 -5.28 -3.98 -5.51
C LYS A 348 -4.29 -2.84 -5.74
N ARG A 349 -3.72 -2.28 -4.68
CA ARG A 349 -2.70 -1.22 -4.80
C ARG A 349 -1.40 -1.73 -5.44
N ILE A 350 -0.99 -2.96 -5.10
CA ILE A 350 0.15 -3.60 -5.77
C ILE A 350 -0.14 -3.78 -7.27
N GLU A 351 -1.32 -4.29 -7.64
CA GLU A 351 -1.68 -4.51 -9.04
C GLU A 351 -1.66 -3.21 -9.86
N ILE A 352 -2.21 -2.12 -9.34
CA ILE A 352 -2.18 -0.82 -10.02
C ILE A 352 -0.72 -0.40 -10.27
N ALA A 353 0.14 -0.48 -9.26
CA ALA A 353 1.56 -0.13 -9.40
C ALA A 353 2.32 -1.06 -10.36
N VAL A 354 1.94 -2.34 -10.43
CA VAL A 354 2.49 -3.29 -11.41
C VAL A 354 2.06 -2.93 -12.83
N ARG A 355 0.78 -2.55 -13.05
CA ARG A 355 0.27 -2.15 -14.38
C ARG A 355 0.93 -0.89 -14.93
N GLU A 356 1.37 0.01 -14.06
CA GLU A 356 2.17 1.17 -14.47
C GLU A 356 3.49 0.77 -15.14
N VAL A 357 4.03 -0.41 -14.81
CA VAL A 357 5.26 -0.95 -15.42
C VAL A 357 4.91 -1.90 -16.56
N LEU A 358 4.06 -2.89 -16.30
CA LEU A 358 3.65 -3.92 -17.26
C LEU A 358 2.54 -3.40 -18.19
N ASN A 359 2.92 -2.59 -19.17
CA ASN A 359 2.02 -2.02 -20.17
C ASN A 359 2.56 -2.21 -21.61
N VAL A 360 1.77 -1.80 -22.60
CA VAL A 360 2.14 -1.93 -24.03
C VAL A 360 3.40 -1.12 -24.38
N ALA A 361 3.59 0.04 -23.77
CA ALA A 361 4.76 0.87 -24.02
C ALA A 361 6.06 0.20 -23.52
N LEU A 362 6.00 -0.57 -22.42
CA LEU A 362 7.13 -1.41 -21.99
C LEU A 362 7.48 -2.45 -23.05
N ILE A 363 6.47 -3.10 -23.65
CA ILE A 363 6.70 -4.12 -24.70
C ILE A 363 7.44 -3.50 -25.89
N GLU A 364 7.04 -2.31 -26.31
CA GLU A 364 7.63 -1.61 -27.47
C GLU A 364 9.07 -1.17 -27.20
N ASN A 365 9.43 -0.91 -25.94
CA ASN A 365 10.70 -0.32 -25.55
C ASN A 365 11.57 -1.23 -24.66
N TYR A 366 11.25 -2.52 -24.57
CA TYR A 366 11.94 -3.43 -23.64
C TYR A 366 13.41 -3.62 -24.03
N ARG A 367 14.33 -3.29 -23.10
CA ARG A 367 15.79 -3.31 -23.32
C ARG A 367 16.51 -4.52 -22.71
N GLY A 368 15.78 -5.54 -22.28
CA GLY A 368 16.36 -6.73 -21.65
C GLY A 368 16.69 -6.56 -20.16
N GLU A 369 16.15 -5.54 -19.50
CA GLU A 369 16.26 -5.36 -18.04
C GLU A 369 15.45 -6.42 -17.28
N ASP A 370 15.88 -6.85 -16.10
CA ASP A 370 15.09 -7.77 -15.29
C ASP A 370 13.82 -7.08 -14.76
N LEU A 371 12.68 -7.41 -15.39
CA LEU A 371 11.37 -6.89 -15.03
C LEU A 371 11.00 -7.19 -13.58
N ARG A 372 11.49 -8.29 -13.02
CA ARG A 372 11.21 -8.67 -11.62
C ARG A 372 11.80 -7.64 -10.67
N ASP A 373 13.07 -7.32 -10.86
CA ASP A 373 13.80 -6.38 -10.01
C ASP A 373 13.29 -4.95 -10.20
N LEU A 374 13.02 -4.54 -11.45
CA LEU A 374 12.44 -3.25 -11.76
C LEU A 374 11.10 -3.03 -11.03
N ILE A 375 10.20 -4.01 -11.10
CA ILE A 375 8.90 -3.93 -10.45
C ILE A 375 9.06 -3.99 -8.93
N LEU A 376 9.87 -4.90 -8.39
CA LEU A 376 10.08 -5.01 -6.95
C LEU A 376 10.66 -3.73 -6.36
N GLU A 377 11.64 -3.12 -7.01
CA GLU A 377 12.22 -1.85 -6.58
C GLU A 377 11.16 -0.75 -6.51
N LYS A 378 10.32 -0.65 -7.56
CA LYS A 378 9.22 0.31 -7.59
C LYS A 378 8.21 0.06 -6.47
N LEU A 379 7.80 -1.19 -6.25
CA LEU A 379 6.83 -1.55 -5.20
C LEU A 379 7.40 -1.29 -3.80
N MET A 380 8.70 -1.53 -3.58
CA MET A 380 9.36 -1.30 -2.30
C MET A 380 9.53 0.18 -1.97
N LYS A 381 9.68 1.05 -2.99
CA LYS A 381 9.79 2.51 -2.84
C LYS A 381 8.43 3.23 -2.77
N SER A 382 7.33 2.54 -3.08
CA SER A 382 5.99 3.15 -3.10
C SER A 382 5.46 3.45 -1.69
N THR A 383 5.24 4.74 -1.41
CA THR A 383 4.65 5.22 -0.14
C THR A 383 3.20 4.75 0.05
N PHE A 384 2.43 4.58 -1.04
CA PHE A 384 1.07 4.07 -1.00
C PHE A 384 1.02 2.59 -0.60
N ILE A 385 1.92 1.77 -1.15
CA ILE A 385 2.05 0.36 -0.77
C ILE A 385 2.53 0.25 0.67
N GLU A 386 3.47 1.10 1.10
CA GLU A 386 3.91 1.13 2.49
C GLU A 386 2.77 1.53 3.44
N GLY A 387 1.98 2.55 3.11
CA GLY A 387 0.86 2.99 3.93
C GLY A 387 -0.23 1.94 4.09
N THR A 388 -0.57 1.22 3.00
CA THR A 388 -1.54 0.12 3.03
C THR A 388 -0.99 -1.11 3.74
N TRP A 389 0.28 -1.46 3.51
CA TRP A 389 0.97 -2.50 4.26
C TRP A 389 0.97 -2.19 5.75
N ALA A 390 1.29 -0.96 6.15
CA ALA A 390 1.33 -0.56 7.55
C ALA A 390 -0.03 -0.66 8.24
N SER A 391 -1.11 -0.37 7.52
CA SER A 391 -2.47 -0.59 8.01
C SER A 391 -2.76 -2.08 8.20
N LEU A 392 -2.48 -2.89 7.18
CA LEU A 392 -2.73 -4.34 7.15
C LEU A 392 -1.90 -5.11 8.21
N SER A 393 -0.67 -4.67 8.45
CA SER A 393 0.30 -5.34 9.32
C SER A 393 0.35 -4.80 10.74
N ARG A 394 -0.60 -3.94 11.13
CA ARG A 394 -0.66 -3.32 12.47
C ARG A 394 -0.67 -4.33 13.62
N MET A 395 -1.20 -5.53 13.39
CA MET A 395 -1.23 -6.61 14.39
C MET A 395 0.08 -7.40 14.51
N ILE A 396 1.06 -7.15 13.63
CA ILE A 396 2.34 -7.86 13.62
C ILE A 396 3.35 -7.05 14.44
N LEU A 397 3.52 -7.41 15.71
CA LEU A 397 4.44 -6.72 16.62
C LEU A 397 5.93 -6.95 16.28
N ASN A 398 6.24 -8.08 15.62
CA ASN A 398 7.60 -8.42 15.24
C ASN A 398 7.95 -7.79 13.88
N GLU A 399 8.77 -6.74 13.90
CA GLU A 399 9.15 -5.99 12.70
C GLU A 399 9.90 -6.85 11.66
N LYS A 400 10.71 -7.83 12.11
CA LYS A 400 11.41 -8.75 11.19
C LYS A 400 10.43 -9.66 10.45
N LEU A 401 9.44 -10.23 11.15
CA LEU A 401 8.38 -11.03 10.54
C LEU A 401 7.54 -10.17 9.58
N ARG A 402 7.23 -8.94 9.98
CA ARG A 402 6.48 -7.98 9.17
C ARG A 402 7.20 -7.66 7.86
N ALA A 403 8.48 -7.28 7.91
CA ALA A 403 9.27 -7.03 6.70
C ALA A 403 9.37 -8.27 5.80
N MET A 404 9.64 -9.45 6.40
CA MET A 404 9.71 -10.72 5.67
C MET A 404 8.40 -11.05 4.95
N LEU A 405 7.24 -10.93 5.62
CA LEU A 405 5.95 -11.22 5.00
C LEU A 405 5.65 -10.27 3.85
N LYS A 406 5.94 -8.97 4.00
CA LYS A 406 5.81 -7.99 2.92
C LYS A 406 6.59 -8.42 1.70
N GLU A 407 7.88 -8.72 1.89
CA GLU A 407 8.79 -9.11 0.81
C GLU A 407 8.31 -10.38 0.09
N ILE A 408 7.89 -11.41 0.85
CA ILE A 408 7.39 -12.66 0.26
C ILE A 408 6.12 -12.39 -0.56
N ILE A 409 5.19 -11.58 -0.05
CA ILE A 409 3.94 -11.26 -0.77
C ILE A 409 4.25 -10.52 -2.08
N LEU A 410 5.10 -9.49 -2.03
CA LEU A 410 5.46 -8.72 -3.21
C LEU A 410 6.15 -9.60 -4.26
N LYS A 411 7.18 -10.36 -3.87
CA LYS A 411 7.86 -11.31 -4.78
C LYS A 411 6.88 -12.29 -5.41
N LYS A 412 5.94 -12.81 -4.63
CA LYS A 412 4.97 -13.79 -5.12
C LYS A 412 3.97 -13.18 -6.09
N TRP A 413 3.51 -11.95 -5.82
CA TRP A 413 2.63 -11.23 -6.74
C TRP A 413 3.32 -10.88 -8.05
N VAL A 414 4.53 -10.31 -7.98
CA VAL A 414 5.33 -9.94 -9.16
C VAL A 414 5.59 -11.16 -10.05
N ASN A 415 6.02 -12.29 -9.48
CA ASN A 415 6.25 -13.51 -10.25
C ASN A 415 4.98 -14.01 -10.95
N LEU A 416 3.83 -13.94 -10.28
CA LEU A 416 2.55 -14.32 -10.87
C LEU A 416 2.18 -13.40 -12.04
N ARG A 417 2.31 -12.08 -11.86
CA ARG A 417 1.93 -11.10 -12.89
C ARG A 417 2.87 -11.10 -14.10
N ILE A 418 4.18 -11.20 -13.90
CA ILE A 418 5.14 -11.28 -15.01
C ILE A 418 4.85 -12.52 -15.88
N ARG A 419 4.66 -13.69 -15.27
CA ARG A 419 4.35 -14.92 -16.02
C ARG A 419 3.04 -14.82 -16.81
N SER A 420 2.00 -14.26 -16.19
CA SER A 420 0.73 -14.01 -16.89
C SER A 420 0.88 -13.02 -18.04
N PHE A 421 1.63 -11.94 -17.82
CA PHE A 421 1.88 -10.89 -18.81
C PHE A 421 2.66 -11.43 -20.02
N VAL A 422 3.75 -12.16 -19.78
CA VAL A 422 4.56 -12.75 -20.86
C VAL A 422 3.75 -13.77 -21.66
N THR A 423 2.97 -14.63 -20.98
CA THR A 423 2.09 -15.59 -21.66
C THR A 423 1.09 -14.88 -22.57
N ALA A 424 0.40 -13.85 -22.07
CA ALA A 424 -0.56 -13.08 -22.84
C ALA A 424 0.10 -12.36 -24.03
N TRP A 425 1.30 -11.82 -23.82
CA TRP A 425 2.08 -11.17 -24.86
C TRP A 425 2.49 -12.13 -25.98
N ILE A 426 3.02 -13.31 -25.64
CA ILE A 426 3.39 -14.34 -26.64
C ILE A 426 2.15 -14.76 -27.44
N GLN A 427 1.01 -14.95 -26.79
CA GLN A 427 -0.24 -15.29 -27.46
C GLN A 427 -0.68 -14.19 -28.43
N ALA A 428 -0.65 -12.93 -28.00
CA ALA A 428 -0.98 -11.78 -28.86
C ALA A 428 -0.02 -11.66 -30.05
N ALA A 429 1.28 -11.93 -29.85
CA ALA A 429 2.28 -11.93 -30.92
C ALA A 429 2.03 -13.05 -31.95
N LYS A 430 1.67 -14.25 -31.48
CA LYS A 430 1.30 -15.38 -32.37
C LYS A 430 0.07 -15.06 -33.23
N LEU A 431 -0.96 -14.46 -32.64
CA LEU A 431 -2.18 -14.07 -33.35
C LEU A 431 -1.90 -13.04 -34.46
N LYS A 432 -1.08 -12.02 -34.19
CA LYS A 432 -0.66 -11.03 -35.20
C LYS A 432 0.13 -11.68 -36.35
N GLN A 433 0.96 -12.68 -36.06
CA GLN A 433 1.68 -13.41 -37.09
C GLN A 433 0.74 -14.27 -37.96
N THR A 434 -0.30 -14.88 -37.38
CA THR A 434 -1.28 -15.66 -38.14
C THR A 434 -2.18 -14.78 -39.00
N GLU A 435 -2.61 -13.62 -38.50
CA GLU A 435 -3.39 -12.65 -39.28
C GLU A 435 -2.63 -12.14 -40.50
N ASN A 436 -1.33 -11.85 -40.34
CA ASN A 436 -0.46 -11.44 -41.45
C ASN A 436 -0.16 -12.59 -42.44
N LYS A 437 -0.43 -13.85 -42.07
CA LYS A 437 -0.22 -15.04 -42.91
C LYS A 437 -1.50 -15.57 -43.56
N ILE A 438 -2.69 -15.01 -43.27
CA ILE A 438 -3.91 -15.31 -44.05
C ILE A 438 -3.67 -14.83 -45.47
N SER A 439 -3.30 -15.77 -46.34
CA SER A 439 -2.71 -15.45 -47.63
C SER A 439 -3.72 -14.74 -48.53
N LYS A 440 -3.27 -13.66 -49.18
CA LYS A 440 -3.99 -12.97 -50.27
C LYS A 440 -4.43 -13.91 -51.41
N LYS A 441 -3.96 -15.17 -51.45
CA LYS A 441 -4.46 -16.19 -52.39
C LYS A 441 -5.91 -16.62 -52.11
N ALA A 442 -6.36 -16.61 -50.86
CA ALA A 442 -7.75 -16.97 -50.53
C ALA A 442 -8.74 -15.89 -51.02
N GLU A 443 -8.34 -14.61 -51.01
CA GLU A 443 -9.16 -13.49 -51.47
C GLU A 443 -9.31 -13.46 -53.01
N VAL A 444 -8.28 -13.90 -53.74
CA VAL A 444 -8.31 -13.98 -55.22
C VAL A 444 -9.14 -15.17 -55.73
N SER A 445 -9.27 -16.25 -54.94
CA SER A 445 -10.05 -17.43 -55.35
C SER A 445 -11.56 -17.25 -55.25
N LEU A 446 -12.05 -16.27 -54.47
CA LEU A 446 -13.50 -16.03 -54.27
C LEU A 446 -14.09 -14.98 -55.22
N ARG A 447 -13.27 -14.20 -55.94
CA ARG A 447 -13.76 -13.18 -56.90
C ARG A 447 -13.82 -13.63 -58.37
N LYS A 448 -13.52 -14.89 -58.68
CA LYS A 448 -13.54 -15.42 -60.06
C LYS A 448 -14.90 -15.95 -60.56
N GLY A 449 -16.00 -15.75 -59.82
CA GLY A 449 -17.29 -16.40 -60.13
C GLY A 449 -18.54 -15.53 -60.20
N LEU A 450 -18.44 -14.19 -60.27
CA LEU A 450 -19.63 -13.30 -60.32
C LEU A 450 -19.59 -12.28 -61.47
N SER A 451 -19.06 -12.68 -62.62
CA SER A 451 -19.20 -11.94 -63.86
C SER A 451 -19.72 -12.87 -64.95
N THR A 452 -21.04 -13.12 -64.91
CA THR A 452 -21.87 -13.56 -66.04
C THR A 452 -23.25 -12.98 -65.87
#